data_AF-A0A7C2YAJ6-F1
#
_entry.id   AF-A0A7C2YAJ6-F1
#
_cell.length_a   1.000
_cell.length_b   1.000
_cell.length_c   1.000
_cell.angle_alpha   90.00
_cell.angle_beta   90.00
_cell.angle_gamma   90.00
#
_symmetry.space_group_name_H-M   'P 1'
#
loop_
_entity.id
_entity.type
_entity.pdbx_description
1 polymer ?
#
loop_
_entity_poly.entity_id
_entity_poly.type
_entity_poly.pdbx_seq_one_letter_code
_entity_poly.pdbx_strand_id
1 'polypeptide(L)'
;MAGSLAANSYMAPRSTNDIDIVIKISENDIDKLIAAFEGDFYINSRETIQDSLRRHYPFNVIYLATAAKVDLVPIKADPLRSELEAIINDIRGRHTA
;
A
#
# COMPACT_ATOMS: atom_id res chain seq x y z
N MET A 1 16.48 -33.44 13.46
CA MET A 1 16.93 -33.32 12.06
C MET A 1 17.92 -32.18 12.00
N ALA A 2 19.11 -32.46 11.50
CA ALA A 2 20.21 -31.50 11.37
C ALA A 2 19.87 -30.42 10.34
N GLY A 3 20.33 -29.20 10.59
CA GLY A 3 20.12 -28.06 9.69
C GLY A 3 20.75 -26.78 10.21
N SER A 4 21.99 -26.87 10.70
CA SER A 4 22.82 -25.70 10.99
C SER A 4 23.24 -25.07 9.66
N LEU A 5 22.62 -23.97 9.28
CA LEU A 5 23.20 -23.00 8.35
C LEU A 5 23.11 -21.62 9.02
N ALA A 6 24.13 -21.33 9.84
CA ALA A 6 24.44 -19.97 10.23
C ALA A 6 24.96 -19.23 9.00
N ALA A 7 24.08 -18.52 8.30
CA ALA A 7 24.49 -17.56 7.28
C ALA A 7 24.93 -16.28 8.00
N ASN A 8 26.24 -16.11 8.15
CA ASN A 8 26.85 -14.84 8.51
C ASN A 8 26.48 -13.81 7.44
N SER A 9 25.47 -12.99 7.69
CA SER A 9 25.27 -11.74 6.95
C SER A 9 25.46 -10.60 7.93
N TYR A 10 26.72 -10.16 7.98
CA TYR A 10 27.14 -8.79 8.23
C TYR A 10 25.96 -7.85 8.48
N MET A 11 25.84 -7.38 9.73
CA MET A 11 24.97 -6.29 10.11
C MET A 11 25.54 -5.01 9.47
N ALA A 12 25.40 -4.88 8.15
CA ALA A 12 25.55 -3.61 7.45
C ALA A 12 24.60 -2.62 8.12
N PRO A 13 24.98 -1.35 8.31
CA PRO A 13 24.07 -0.36 8.89
C PRO A 13 22.79 -0.43 8.07
N ARG A 14 21.67 -0.79 8.71
CA ARG A 14 20.36 -0.67 8.09
C ARG A 14 20.19 0.81 7.80
N SER A 15 20.53 1.22 6.58
CA SER A 15 19.99 2.44 6.03
C SER A 15 18.50 2.17 5.93
N THR A 16 17.77 2.62 6.95
CA THR A 16 16.35 2.91 6.90
C THR A 16 16.12 3.87 5.75
N ASN A 17 16.03 3.31 4.55
CA ASN A 17 15.40 3.97 3.42
C ASN A 17 14.03 3.30 3.26
N ASP A 18 13.27 3.25 4.35
CA ASP A 18 11.85 2.93 4.31
C ASP A 18 11.19 4.13 3.63
N ILE A 19 11.09 4.08 2.30
CA ILE A 19 10.36 5.08 1.55
C ILE A 19 8.89 4.71 1.69
N ASP A 20 8.19 5.43 2.57
CA ASP A 20 6.74 5.35 2.69
C ASP A 20 6.08 6.24 1.63
N ILE A 21 5.36 5.64 0.69
CA ILE A 21 4.61 6.37 -0.32
C ILE A 21 3.12 6.23 -0.01
N VAL A 22 2.48 7.35 0.28
CA VAL A 22 1.01 7.40 0.39
C VAL A 22 0.42 7.32 -1.01
N ILE A 23 -0.48 6.36 -1.24
CA ILE A 23 -1.12 6.15 -2.53
C ILE A 23 -2.64 6.29 -2.46
N LYS A 24 -3.22 6.77 -3.56
CA LYS A 24 -4.66 6.75 -3.81
C LYS A 24 -4.91 6.00 -5.10
N ILE A 25 -5.30 4.73 -4.97
CA ILE A 25 -5.63 3.86 -6.10
C ILE A 25 -7.01 3.22 -5.87
N SER A 26 -7.70 2.91 -6.97
CA SER A 26 -8.94 2.14 -6.93
C SER A 26 -8.65 0.64 -7.00
N GLU A 27 -9.56 -0.21 -6.50
CA GLU A 27 -9.47 -1.66 -6.69
C GLU A 27 -9.42 -2.05 -8.19
N ASN A 28 -10.01 -1.25 -9.07
CA ASN A 28 -9.98 -1.48 -10.51
C ASN A 28 -8.60 -1.24 -11.15
N ASP A 29 -7.68 -0.58 -10.45
CA ASP A 29 -6.34 -0.28 -10.95
C ASP A 29 -5.26 -1.23 -10.39
N ILE A 30 -5.63 -2.19 -9.53
CA ILE A 30 -4.68 -3.14 -8.92
C ILE A 30 -3.93 -3.92 -9.99
N ASP A 31 -4.62 -4.39 -11.03
CA ASP A 31 -3.99 -5.19 -12.09
C ASP A 31 -2.97 -4.36 -12.88
N LYS A 32 -3.25 -3.06 -13.11
CA LYS A 32 -2.30 -2.14 -13.75
C LYS A 32 -1.11 -1.85 -12.85
N LEU A 33 -1.34 -1.72 -11.55
CA LEU A 33 -0.29 -1.52 -10.56
C LEU A 33 0.67 -2.71 -10.57
N ILE A 34 0.15 -3.94 -10.49
CA ILE A 34 0.97 -5.14 -10.50
C ILE A 34 1.78 -5.20 -11.80
N ALA A 35 1.13 -5.02 -12.95
CA ALA A 35 1.80 -5.02 -14.25
C ALA A 35 2.91 -3.97 -14.36
N ALA A 36 2.76 -2.80 -13.72
CA ALA A 36 3.79 -1.75 -13.71
C ALA A 36 5.06 -2.14 -12.92
N PHE A 37 4.96 -3.12 -12.02
CA PHE A 37 6.07 -3.62 -11.20
C PHE A 37 6.59 -4.99 -11.65
N GLU A 38 6.01 -5.60 -12.69
CA GLU A 38 6.47 -6.91 -13.19
C GLU A 38 7.93 -6.87 -13.67
N GLY A 39 8.66 -7.96 -13.43
CA GLY A 39 10.04 -8.16 -13.88
C GLY A 39 11.08 -7.83 -12.82
N ASP A 40 11.30 -6.55 -12.58
CA ASP A 40 12.40 -6.05 -11.74
C ASP A 40 12.02 -5.94 -10.25
N PHE A 41 10.73 -5.97 -9.94
CA PHE A 41 10.21 -5.83 -8.59
C PHE A 41 9.38 -7.03 -8.19
N TYR A 42 9.40 -7.32 -6.89
CA TYR A 42 8.37 -8.10 -6.22
C TYR A 42 7.30 -7.14 -5.69
N ILE A 43 6.05 -7.50 -5.89
CA ILE A 43 4.88 -6.82 -5.31
C ILE A 43 3.94 -7.87 -4.73
N ASN A 44 3.22 -7.53 -3.66
CA ASN A 44 2.21 -8.40 -3.06
C ASN A 44 1.15 -8.87 -4.08
N SER A 45 0.52 -10.02 -3.81
CA SER A 45 -0.52 -10.54 -4.71
C SER A 45 -1.72 -9.59 -4.80
N ARG A 46 -2.47 -9.70 -5.90
CA ARG A 46 -3.71 -8.94 -6.13
C ARG A 46 -4.65 -8.96 -4.93
N GLU A 47 -4.86 -10.14 -4.34
CA GLU A 47 -5.74 -10.33 -3.19
C GLU A 47 -5.22 -9.60 -1.94
N THR A 48 -3.90 -9.64 -1.69
CA THR A 48 -3.28 -8.91 -0.59
C THR A 48 -3.36 -7.40 -0.78
N ILE A 49 -3.10 -6.90 -2.00
CA ILE A 49 -3.25 -5.47 -2.31
C ILE A 49 -4.71 -5.04 -2.12
N GLN A 50 -5.66 -5.84 -2.60
CA GLN A 50 -7.08 -5.55 -2.46
C GLN A 50 -7.51 -5.48 -0.99
N ASP A 51 -7.09 -6.44 -0.16
CA ASP A 51 -7.36 -6.41 1.29
C ASP A 51 -6.69 -5.20 1.97
N SER A 52 -5.45 -4.87 1.57
CA SER A 52 -4.72 -3.68 2.02
C SER A 52 -5.47 -2.38 1.71
N LEU A 53 -5.99 -2.21 0.48
CA LEU A 53 -6.78 -1.03 0.12
C LEU A 53 -8.06 -0.92 0.94
N ARG A 54 -8.76 -2.03 1.15
CA ARG A 54 -10.00 -2.04 1.94
C ARG A 54 -9.77 -1.73 3.42
N ARG A 55 -8.69 -2.26 3.99
CA ARG A 55 -8.38 -2.16 5.41
C ARG A 55 -7.40 -1.04 5.75
N HIS A 56 -6.85 -0.37 4.75
CA HIS A 56 -5.94 0.77 4.87
C HIS A 56 -4.67 0.44 5.69
N TYR A 57 -4.06 -0.71 5.42
CA TYR A 57 -2.75 -1.09 5.97
C TYR A 57 -1.69 -1.11 4.85
N PRO A 58 -0.41 -0.89 5.15
CA PRO A 58 0.64 -0.84 4.13
C PRO A 58 0.92 -2.19 3.47
N PHE A 59 1.34 -2.17 2.21
CA PHE A 59 1.86 -3.32 1.48
C PHE A 59 3.18 -2.95 0.81
N ASN A 60 3.99 -3.94 0.44
CA ASN A 60 5.37 -3.69 0.03
C ASN A 60 5.60 -3.91 -1.47
N VAL A 61 6.56 -3.15 -1.98
CA VAL A 61 7.24 -3.37 -3.25
C VAL A 61 8.72 -3.51 -2.96
N ILE A 62 9.36 -4.51 -3.55
CA ILE A 62 10.78 -4.81 -3.33
C ILE A 62 11.51 -4.83 -4.68
N TYR A 63 12.50 -3.96 -4.85
CA TYR A 63 13.38 -4.02 -6.01
C TYR A 63 14.35 -5.19 -5.88
N LEU A 64 14.32 -6.14 -6.81
CA LEU A 64 14.99 -7.42 -6.68
C LEU A 64 16.52 -7.32 -6.76
N ALA A 65 17.04 -6.36 -7.53
CA ALA A 65 18.49 -6.24 -7.74
C ALA A 65 19.26 -5.78 -6.50
N THR A 66 18.62 -4.97 -5.64
CA THR A 66 19.28 -4.37 -4.46
C THR A 66 18.61 -4.74 -3.13
N ALA A 67 17.50 -5.48 -3.17
CA ALA A 67 16.60 -5.71 -2.04
C ALA A 67 16.08 -4.40 -1.39
N ALA A 68 15.98 -3.32 -2.18
CA ALA A 68 15.40 -2.07 -1.68
C ALA A 68 13.89 -2.23 -1.52
N LYS A 69 13.35 -1.76 -0.39
CA LYS A 69 11.95 -1.90 -0.02
C LYS A 69 11.27 -0.54 -0.02
N VAL A 70 10.05 -0.50 -0.55
CA VAL A 70 9.15 0.64 -0.54
C VAL A 70 7.84 0.18 0.08
N ASP A 71 7.34 0.90 1.07
CA ASP A 71 6.04 0.64 1.69
C ASP A 71 4.99 1.58 1.09
N LEU A 72 3.95 0.99 0.51
CA LEU A 72 2.84 1.71 -0.07
C LEU A 72 1.69 1.76 0.94
N VAL A 73 1.31 2.97 1.34
CA VAL A 73 0.28 3.22 2.35
C VAL A 73 -0.99 3.71 1.67
N PRO A 74 -2.08 2.91 1.64
CA PRO A 74 -3.36 3.38 1.13
C PRO A 74 -3.89 4.56 1.96
N ILE A 75 -4.32 5.62 1.29
CA ILE A 75 -4.92 6.77 1.97
C ILE A 75 -6.21 6.33 2.69
N LYS A 76 -6.27 6.55 4.01
CA LYS A 76 -7.54 6.45 4.74
C LYS A 76 -8.50 7.49 4.18
N ALA A 77 -9.74 7.10 3.90
CA ALA A 77 -10.78 8.07 3.61
C ALA A 77 -10.76 9.12 4.73
N ASP A 78 -10.47 10.36 4.36
CA ASP A 78 -10.32 11.44 5.33
C ASP A 78 -11.65 11.58 6.09
N PRO A 79 -11.68 11.34 7.42
CA PRO A 79 -12.93 11.39 8.18
C PRO A 79 -13.59 12.77 8.08
N LEU A 80 -12.80 13.84 8.00
CA LEU A 80 -13.29 15.21 7.85
C LEU A 80 -13.99 15.41 6.50
N ARG A 81 -13.48 14.78 5.44
CA ARG A 81 -14.10 14.84 4.11
C ARG A 81 -15.44 14.09 4.08
N SER A 82 -15.53 12.97 4.80
CA SER A 82 -16.76 12.17 4.85
C SER A 82 -17.88 12.89 5.61
N GLU A 83 -17.56 13.57 6.71
CA GLU A 83 -18.52 14.43 7.43
C GLU A 83 -18.97 15.62 6.58
N LEU A 84 -18.04 16.28 5.87
CA LEU A 84 -18.38 17.40 4.99
C LEU A 84 -19.33 16.98 3.86
N GLU A 85 -19.09 15.83 3.21
CA GLU A 85 -19.98 15.30 2.18
C GLU A 85 -21.35 14.92 2.75
N ALA A 86 -21.41 14.38 3.97
CA ALA A 86 -22.66 14.09 4.66
C ALA A 86 -23.46 15.39 4.94
N ILE A 87 -22.80 16.44 5.41
CA ILE A 87 -23.40 17.76 5.65
C ILE A 87 -23.89 18.38 4.34
N ILE A 88 -23.10 18.32 3.27
CA ILE A 88 -23.48 18.86 1.95
C ILE A 88 -24.70 18.12 1.38
N ASN A 89 -24.74 16.78 1.52
CA ASN A 89 -25.89 15.98 1.06
C ASN A 89 -27.16 16.25 1.88
N ASP A 90 -27.03 16.43 3.19
CA ASP A 90 -28.14 16.81 4.08
C ASP A 90 -28.68 18.22 3.77
N ILE A 91 -27.81 19.17 3.42
CA ILE A 91 -28.24 20.49 2.94
C ILE A 91 -28.98 20.38 1.60
N ARG A 92 -28.46 19.59 0.66
CA ARG A 92 -29.10 19.41 -0.66
C ARG A 92 -30.46 18.70 -0.58
N GLY A 93 -30.61 17.71 0.30
CA GLY A 93 -31.86 16.97 0.48
C GLY A 93 -32.99 17.79 1.12
N ARG A 94 -32.67 18.88 1.83
CA ARG A 94 -33.66 19.75 2.49
C ARG A 94 -34.28 20.82 1.58
N HIS A 95 -33.73 21.04 0.38
CA HIS A 95 -34.22 22.06 -0.56
C HIS A 95 -35.12 21.52 -1.69
N THR A 96 -35.42 20.21 -1.69
CA THR A 96 -36.29 19.55 -2.69
C THR A 96 -37.66 19.13 -2.12
N ALA A 97 -38.15 19.82 -1.08
CA ALA A 97 -39.50 19.65 -0.53
C ALA A 97 -40.33 20.92 -0.71
#